data_AF-A0A1I0ELE9-F1
#
_entry.id   AF-A0A1I0ELE9-F1
#
_cell.length_a   1.000
_cell.length_b   1.000
_cell.length_c   1.000
_cell.angle_alpha   90.00
_cell.angle_beta   90.00
_cell.angle_gamma   90.00
#
_symmetry.space_group_name_H-M   'P 1'
#
loop_
_entity.id
_entity.type
_entity.pdbx_description
1 polymer ?
#
loop_
_entity_poly.entity_id
_entity_poly.type
_entity_poly.pdbx_seq_one_letter_code
_entity_poly.pdbx_strand_id
1 'polypeptide(L)'
;MFDDRTDAGERLAAELERRDLDIDVVLGIPRGALPVARPVADALAADLDVVVARKLGAPGNPELALGAVASDGSVWYNDDLITRIDVSEKYLEEVRAEEADNAREKAARYRETEGLPELEGKRVAVVDDGVATGATATACLRQVQESGAEWVGLAVPVGSPRAIDELERETDEVIAVQTPADFRAVGQYYRNFGQVTDEEAIAYLDRDG
;
A
#
# COMPACT_ATOMS: atom_id res chain seq x y z
N MET A 1 -14.76 15.51 5.52
CA MET A 1 -13.61 16.19 4.87
C MET A 1 -12.51 16.30 5.90
N PHE A 2 -11.31 15.90 5.50
CA PHE A 2 -10.09 16.01 6.29
C PHE A 2 -9.43 17.36 6.03
N ASP A 3 -8.76 17.91 7.03
CA ASP A 3 -8.03 19.17 6.86
C ASP A 3 -6.75 18.94 6.03
N ASP A 4 -5.99 17.91 6.35
CA ASP A 4 -4.84 17.41 5.59
C ASP A 4 -4.64 15.89 5.81
N ARG A 5 -3.50 15.35 5.37
CA ARG A 5 -3.17 13.93 5.52
C ARG A 5 -2.93 13.52 6.97
N THR A 6 -2.42 14.42 7.81
CA THR A 6 -2.18 14.13 9.22
C THR A 6 -3.51 14.00 9.96
N ASP A 7 -4.45 14.94 9.76
CA ASP A 7 -5.82 14.83 10.33
C ASP A 7 -6.53 13.56 9.84
N ALA A 8 -6.32 13.17 8.59
CA ALA A 8 -6.85 11.90 8.09
C ALA A 8 -6.23 10.68 8.77
N GLY A 9 -4.92 10.71 9.03
CA GLY A 9 -4.19 9.68 9.77
C GLY A 9 -4.64 9.56 11.22
N GLU A 10 -4.85 10.67 11.92
CA GLU A 10 -5.34 10.69 13.30
C GLU A 10 -6.73 10.06 13.42
N ARG A 11 -7.63 10.37 12.47
CA ARG A 11 -8.97 9.76 12.43
C ARG A 11 -8.91 8.28 12.08
N LEU A 12 -8.01 7.90 11.17
CA LEU A 12 -7.79 6.49 10.85
C LEU A 12 -7.22 5.73 12.06
N ALA A 13 -6.26 6.31 12.78
CA ALA A 13 -5.71 5.75 14.01
C ALA A 13 -6.82 5.47 15.05
N ALA A 14 -7.72 6.44 15.27
CA ALA A 14 -8.86 6.26 16.16
C ALA A 14 -9.79 5.11 15.70
N GLU A 15 -9.95 4.88 14.39
CA GLU A 15 -10.71 3.72 13.90
C GLU A 15 -10.03 2.39 14.24
N LEU A 16 -8.70 2.31 14.11
CA LEU A 16 -7.94 1.10 14.44
C LEU A 16 -7.94 0.83 15.95
N GLU A 17 -7.73 1.85 16.78
CA GLU A 17 -7.80 1.73 18.25
C GLU A 17 -9.17 1.24 18.71
N ARG A 18 -10.27 1.75 18.13
CA ARG A 18 -11.62 1.30 18.49
C ARG A 18 -11.90 -0.16 18.16
N ARG A 19 -11.15 -0.74 17.22
CA ARG A 19 -11.26 -2.16 16.85
C ARG A 19 -10.37 -3.05 17.71
N ASP A 20 -9.54 -2.48 18.58
CA ASP A 20 -8.61 -3.20 19.45
C ASP A 20 -7.68 -4.13 18.65
N LEU A 21 -7.21 -3.64 17.50
CA LEU A 21 -6.31 -4.38 16.62
C LEU A 21 -4.87 -4.22 17.12
N ASP A 22 -4.27 -5.34 17.48
CA ASP A 22 -2.83 -5.44 17.75
C ASP A 22 -2.10 -5.41 16.40
N ILE A 23 -1.23 -4.43 16.16
CA ILE A 23 -0.50 -4.27 14.89
C ILE A 23 0.98 -4.09 15.24
N ASP A 24 1.82 -4.97 14.71
CA ASP A 24 3.27 -4.91 14.95
C ASP A 24 3.93 -3.88 14.03
N VAL A 25 3.49 -3.83 12.77
CA VAL A 25 4.12 -3.01 11.73
C VAL A 25 3.07 -2.29 10.89
N VAL A 26 3.27 -0.99 10.71
CA VAL A 26 2.53 -0.15 9.78
C VAL A 26 3.41 0.10 8.55
N LEU A 27 2.90 -0.21 7.36
CA LEU A 27 3.58 -0.01 6.10
C LEU A 27 2.86 1.04 5.24
N GLY A 28 3.43 2.23 5.10
CA GLY A 28 2.88 3.27 4.24
C GLY A 28 3.26 3.07 2.77
N ILE A 29 2.30 3.21 1.86
CA ILE A 29 2.55 3.25 0.41
C ILE A 29 3.09 4.64 0.02
N PRO A 30 4.36 4.79 -0.40
CA PRO A 30 4.91 6.11 -0.64
C PRO A 30 4.29 6.82 -1.85
N ARG A 31 4.20 8.16 -1.83
CA ARG A 31 4.65 9.09 -0.78
C ARG A 31 3.54 9.53 0.16
N GLY A 32 2.35 9.69 -0.41
CA GLY A 32 1.23 10.38 0.23
C GLY A 32 0.74 9.67 1.49
N ALA A 33 0.97 8.37 1.63
CA ALA A 33 0.55 7.63 2.81
C ALA A 33 1.37 7.94 4.06
N LEU A 34 2.61 8.44 3.94
CA LEU A 34 3.51 8.56 5.10
C LEU A 34 2.98 9.52 6.19
N PRO A 35 2.47 10.72 5.85
CA PRO A 35 1.79 11.58 6.82
C PRO A 35 0.51 10.97 7.41
N VAL A 36 -0.10 9.99 6.75
CA VAL A 36 -1.29 9.26 7.25
C VAL A 36 -0.87 8.12 8.17
N ALA A 37 0.20 7.41 7.81
CA ALA A 37 0.69 6.22 8.47
C ALA A 37 1.40 6.52 9.81
N ARG A 38 2.09 7.66 9.92
CA ARG A 38 2.76 8.07 11.18
C ARG A 38 1.80 8.16 12.36
N PRO A 39 0.69 8.93 12.30
CA PRO A 39 -0.29 8.95 13.40
C PRO A 39 -0.83 7.56 13.76
N VAL A 40 -1.03 6.69 12.76
CA VAL A 40 -1.50 5.31 12.98
C VAL A 40 -0.45 4.49 13.74
N ALA A 41 0.81 4.55 13.31
CA ALA A 41 1.90 3.84 13.97
C ALA A 41 2.13 4.33 15.41
N ASP A 42 2.03 5.64 15.64
CA ASP A 42 2.18 6.23 16.98
C ASP A 42 1.08 5.78 17.94
N ALA A 43 -0.18 5.81 17.49
CA ALA A 43 -1.32 5.40 18.31
C ALA A 43 -1.26 3.91 18.70
N LEU A 44 -0.81 3.06 17.76
CA LEU A 44 -0.70 1.61 17.99
C LEU A 44 0.64 1.19 18.60
N ALA A 45 1.55 2.13 18.84
CA ALA A 45 2.94 1.88 19.23
C ALA A 45 3.69 0.89 18.30
N ALA A 46 3.28 0.85 17.03
CA ALA A 46 3.81 -0.03 15.99
C ALA A 46 5.05 0.56 15.33
N ASP A 47 5.87 -0.30 14.71
CA ASP A 47 6.96 0.17 13.86
C ASP A 47 6.40 0.71 12.54
N LEU A 48 6.90 1.87 12.10
CA LEU A 48 6.51 2.46 10.82
C LEU A 48 7.59 2.21 9.78
N ASP A 49 7.18 1.77 8.60
CA ASP A 49 8.05 1.68 7.45
C ASP A 49 7.27 1.81 6.13
N VAL A 50 7.91 1.58 4.98
CA VAL A 50 7.29 1.71 3.65
C VAL A 50 7.00 0.37 2.97
N VAL A 51 6.03 0.32 2.09
CA VAL A 51 5.90 -0.81 1.14
C VAL A 51 5.84 -0.29 -0.27
N VAL A 52 6.70 -0.87 -1.13
CA VAL A 52 6.83 -0.47 -2.53
C VAL A 52 6.71 -1.71 -3.39
N ALA A 53 5.57 -1.80 -4.07
CA ALA A 53 5.30 -2.81 -5.08
C ALA A 53 4.95 -2.14 -6.42
N ARG A 54 5.25 -2.84 -7.51
CA ARG A 54 4.85 -2.48 -8.87
C ARG A 54 3.98 -3.57 -9.47
N LYS A 55 2.94 -3.19 -10.20
CA LYS A 55 2.11 -4.15 -10.94
C LYS A 55 2.86 -4.62 -12.18
N LEU A 56 2.75 -5.90 -12.48
CA LEU A 56 3.13 -6.45 -13.77
C LEU A 56 1.92 -6.33 -14.69
N GLY A 57 1.92 -5.35 -15.59
CA GLY A 57 0.81 -5.10 -16.52
C GLY A 57 0.69 -6.18 -17.60
N ALA A 58 -0.52 -6.39 -18.14
CA ALA A 58 -0.75 -7.33 -19.23
C ALA A 58 -0.38 -6.73 -20.61
N PRO A 59 0.02 -7.57 -21.59
CA PRO A 59 0.29 -7.10 -22.95
C PRO A 59 -0.89 -6.34 -23.54
N GLY A 60 -0.67 -5.09 -23.97
CA GLY A 60 -1.70 -4.24 -24.55
C GLY A 60 -2.77 -3.73 -23.57
N ASN A 61 -2.71 -4.11 -22.28
CA ASN A 61 -3.58 -3.58 -21.24
C ASN A 61 -2.82 -3.47 -19.89
N PRO A 62 -2.00 -2.42 -19.70
CA PRO A 62 -1.17 -2.25 -18.50
C PRO A 62 -1.98 -2.14 -17.19
N GLU A 63 -3.26 -1.77 -17.28
CA GLU A 63 -4.12 -1.68 -16.09
C GLU A 63 -4.50 -3.06 -15.53
N LEU A 64 -4.57 -4.07 -16.38
CA LEU A 64 -4.81 -5.45 -16.01
C LEU A 64 -3.53 -6.07 -15.42
N ALA A 65 -3.52 -6.35 -14.12
CA ALA A 65 -2.34 -6.86 -13.43
C ALA A 65 -2.20 -8.38 -13.56
N LEU A 66 -1.13 -8.83 -14.21
CA LEU A 66 -0.66 -10.21 -14.26
C LEU A 66 0.04 -10.64 -12.97
N GLY A 67 0.49 -9.68 -12.17
CA GLY A 67 1.30 -9.93 -11.01
C GLY A 67 1.68 -8.64 -10.29
N ALA A 68 2.49 -8.78 -9.26
CA ALA A 68 3.14 -7.67 -8.57
C ALA A 68 4.58 -8.04 -8.25
N VAL A 69 5.49 -7.08 -8.36
CA VAL A 69 6.90 -7.23 -7.99
C VAL A 69 7.28 -6.22 -6.92
N ALA A 70 7.97 -6.73 -5.92
CA ALA A 70 8.53 -6.00 -4.81
C ALA A 70 9.89 -5.38 -5.14
N SER A 71 10.31 -4.42 -4.33
CA SER A 71 11.68 -3.88 -4.40
C SER A 71 12.78 -4.90 -4.10
N ASP A 72 12.53 -5.95 -3.32
CA ASP A 72 13.50 -7.05 -3.11
C ASP A 72 13.51 -8.08 -4.26
N GLY A 73 12.63 -7.92 -5.26
CA GLY A 73 12.48 -8.84 -6.38
C GLY A 73 11.58 -10.04 -6.13
N SER A 74 11.00 -10.17 -4.93
CA SER A 74 9.88 -11.09 -4.68
C SER A 74 8.73 -10.74 -5.61
N VAL A 75 8.01 -11.77 -6.04
CA VAL A 75 7.01 -11.64 -7.10
C VAL A 75 5.82 -12.51 -6.78
N TRP A 76 4.65 -11.94 -7.01
CA TRP A 76 3.39 -12.65 -7.03
C TRP A 76 2.84 -12.65 -8.45
N TYR A 77 2.31 -13.79 -8.90
CA TYR A 77 1.71 -13.95 -10.22
C TYR A 77 0.24 -14.38 -10.14
N ASN A 78 -0.57 -13.88 -11.07
CA ASN A 78 -1.91 -14.34 -11.33
C ASN A 78 -1.85 -15.45 -12.39
N ASP A 79 -1.48 -16.66 -11.98
CA ASP A 79 -1.27 -17.79 -12.89
C ASP A 79 -2.51 -18.11 -13.74
N ASP A 80 -3.70 -17.98 -13.16
CA ASP A 80 -4.98 -18.16 -13.87
C ASP A 80 -5.15 -17.17 -15.01
N LEU A 81 -4.86 -15.89 -14.75
CA LEU A 81 -4.98 -14.84 -15.76
C LEU A 81 -3.91 -14.96 -16.84
N ILE A 82 -2.67 -15.21 -16.43
CA ILE A 82 -1.51 -15.44 -17.31
C ILE A 82 -1.84 -16.56 -18.30
N THR A 83 -2.35 -17.68 -17.78
CA THR A 83 -2.77 -18.83 -18.60
C THR A 83 -3.93 -18.47 -19.52
N ARG A 84 -4.94 -17.75 -19.01
CA ARG A 84 -6.16 -17.41 -19.75
C ARG A 84 -5.91 -16.51 -20.97
N ILE A 85 -4.92 -15.61 -20.90
CA ILE A 85 -4.61 -14.68 -21.99
C ILE A 85 -3.34 -15.07 -22.77
N ASP A 86 -2.77 -16.25 -22.47
CA ASP A 86 -1.60 -16.83 -23.15
C ASP A 86 -0.39 -15.88 -23.15
N VAL A 87 -0.05 -15.35 -21.97
CA VAL A 87 1.13 -14.47 -21.83
C VAL A 87 2.40 -15.30 -21.96
N SER A 88 3.27 -14.91 -22.88
CA SER A 88 4.57 -15.57 -23.04
C SER A 88 5.47 -15.35 -21.82
N GLU A 89 6.22 -16.38 -21.42
CA GLU A 89 7.25 -16.30 -20.37
C GLU A 89 8.23 -15.15 -20.62
N LYS A 90 8.66 -14.96 -21.87
CA LYS A 90 9.54 -13.85 -22.25
C LYS A 90 8.98 -12.48 -21.87
N TYR A 91 7.69 -12.23 -22.14
CA TYR A 91 7.05 -10.97 -21.76
C TYR A 91 6.99 -10.81 -20.23
N LEU A 92 6.66 -11.89 -19.51
CA LEU A 92 6.62 -11.88 -18.05
C LEU A 92 7.98 -11.57 -17.43
N GLU A 93 9.05 -12.13 -17.98
CA GLU A 93 10.42 -11.84 -17.55
C GLU A 93 10.81 -10.38 -17.83
N GLU A 94 10.49 -9.86 -19.02
CA GLU A 94 10.78 -8.47 -19.41
C GLU A 94 10.07 -7.48 -18.49
N VAL A 95 8.75 -7.62 -18.31
CA VAL A 95 7.98 -6.71 -17.43
C VAL A 95 8.38 -6.86 -15.97
N ARG A 96 8.70 -8.08 -15.50
CA ARG A 96 9.19 -8.28 -14.14
C ARG A 96 10.50 -7.55 -13.91
N ALA A 97 11.46 -7.68 -14.84
CA ALA A 97 12.77 -7.05 -14.68
C ALA A 97 12.65 -5.53 -14.62
N GLU A 98 11.91 -4.94 -15.56
CA GLU A 98 11.66 -3.49 -15.61
C GLU A 98 10.99 -2.98 -14.33
N GLU A 99 9.91 -3.63 -13.90
CA GLU A 99 9.16 -3.20 -12.72
C GLU A 99 9.90 -3.47 -11.40
N ALA A 100 10.74 -4.50 -11.35
CA ALA A 100 11.60 -4.76 -10.19
C ALA A 100 12.63 -3.64 -10.00
N ASP A 101 13.26 -3.18 -11.09
CA ASP A 101 14.22 -2.08 -11.04
C ASP A 101 13.51 -0.77 -10.64
N ASN A 102 12.33 -0.50 -11.20
CA ASN A 102 11.51 0.64 -10.80
C ASN A 102 11.08 0.60 -9.32
N ALA A 103 10.82 -0.60 -8.78
CA ALA A 103 10.50 -0.79 -7.37
C ALA A 103 11.73 -0.55 -6.49
N ARG A 104 12.89 -1.11 -6.86
CA ARG A 104 14.18 -0.90 -6.17
C ARG A 104 14.57 0.56 -6.09
N GLU A 105 14.58 1.25 -7.22
CA GLU A 105 14.94 2.67 -7.29
C GLU A 105 14.01 3.54 -6.44
N LYS A 106 12.73 3.15 -6.32
CA LYS A 106 11.77 3.86 -5.49
C LYS A 106 11.99 3.56 -4.00
N ALA A 107 12.21 2.30 -3.63
CA ALA A 107 12.45 1.90 -2.24
C ALA A 107 13.76 2.45 -1.67
N ALA A 108 14.83 2.47 -2.48
CA ALA A 108 16.16 2.98 -2.09
C ALA A 108 16.17 4.48 -1.72
N ARG A 109 15.08 5.21 -1.98
CA ARG A 109 14.90 6.59 -1.52
C ARG A 109 14.44 6.69 -0.08
N TYR A 110 13.75 5.66 0.42
CA TYR A 110 13.13 5.66 1.76
C TYR A 110 13.87 4.77 2.75
N ARG A 111 14.65 3.81 2.27
CA ARG A 111 15.40 2.86 3.11
C ARG A 111 16.84 2.74 2.66
N GLU A 112 17.73 2.57 3.63
CA GLU A 112 19.12 2.18 3.39
C GLU A 112 19.26 0.65 3.16
N THR A 113 18.34 -0.14 3.72
CA THR A 113 18.34 -1.60 3.59
C THR A 113 17.52 -2.08 2.40
N GLU A 114 17.94 -3.19 1.80
CA GLU A 114 17.18 -3.86 0.75
C GLU A 114 16.03 -4.67 1.37
N GLY A 115 14.79 -4.36 0.97
CA GLY A 115 13.60 -5.18 1.30
C GLY A 115 12.66 -4.59 2.35
N LEU A 116 11.65 -5.37 2.71
CA LEU A 116 10.75 -5.10 3.84
C LEU A 116 11.45 -5.45 5.17
N PRO A 117 11.01 -4.90 6.31
CA PRO A 117 11.40 -5.42 7.62
C PRO A 117 10.96 -6.88 7.75
N GLU A 118 11.48 -7.60 8.73
CA GLU A 118 11.03 -8.97 8.98
C GLU A 118 9.54 -8.99 9.37
N LEU A 119 8.71 -9.63 8.54
CA LEU A 119 7.24 -9.67 8.69
C LEU A 119 6.71 -11.04 9.10
N GLU A 120 7.55 -12.08 9.12
CA GLU A 120 7.08 -13.44 9.39
C GLU A 120 6.43 -13.54 10.78
N GLY A 121 5.18 -14.00 10.82
CA GLY A 121 4.40 -14.11 12.05
C GLY A 121 3.93 -12.77 12.63
N LYS A 122 4.06 -11.65 11.90
CA LYS A 122 3.60 -10.33 12.35
C LYS A 122 2.24 -9.96 11.80
N ARG A 123 1.54 -9.06 12.51
CA ARG A 123 0.30 -8.42 12.10
C ARG A 123 0.63 -7.06 11.47
N VAL A 124 0.28 -6.89 10.20
CA VAL A 124 0.74 -5.76 9.38
C VAL A 124 -0.43 -4.94 8.86
N ALA A 125 -0.39 -3.62 9.07
CA ALA A 125 -1.34 -2.69 8.48
C ALA A 125 -0.69 -1.92 7.31
N VAL A 126 -1.15 -2.15 6.09
CA VAL A 126 -0.78 -1.34 4.91
C VAL A 126 -1.64 -0.08 4.90
N VAL A 127 -1.01 1.09 4.73
CA VAL A 127 -1.69 2.39 4.75
C VAL A 127 -1.53 3.12 3.42
N ASP A 128 -2.62 3.73 2.94
CA ASP A 128 -2.64 4.65 1.80
C ASP A 128 -3.38 5.95 2.16
N ASP A 129 -3.11 7.06 1.45
CA ASP A 129 -3.85 8.32 1.66
C ASP A 129 -5.24 8.33 1.02
N GLY A 130 -5.50 7.36 0.16
CA GLY A 130 -6.83 7.01 -0.26
C GLY A 130 -6.82 6.17 -1.52
N VAL A 131 -7.92 5.48 -1.78
CA VAL A 131 -7.96 4.46 -2.82
C VAL A 131 -9.01 4.78 -3.88
N ALA A 132 -8.53 5.10 -5.08
CA ALA A 132 -9.41 5.25 -6.24
C ALA A 132 -9.71 3.89 -6.91
N THR A 133 -8.66 3.18 -7.33
CA THR A 133 -8.76 1.91 -8.08
C THR A 133 -8.26 0.70 -7.31
N GLY A 134 -7.49 0.88 -6.24
CA GLY A 134 -6.93 -0.22 -5.43
C GLY A 134 -5.69 -0.88 -6.00
N ALA A 135 -5.31 -0.57 -7.24
CA ALA A 135 -4.33 -1.38 -7.96
C ALA A 135 -2.92 -1.42 -7.29
N THR A 136 -2.45 -0.29 -6.75
CA THR A 136 -1.20 -0.23 -5.99
C THR A 136 -1.33 -0.92 -4.63
N ALA A 137 -2.45 -0.70 -3.94
CA ALA A 137 -2.72 -1.32 -2.64
C ALA A 137 -2.76 -2.85 -2.76
N THR A 138 -3.44 -3.41 -3.77
CA THR A 138 -3.45 -4.85 -4.06
C THR A 138 -2.03 -5.40 -4.25
N ALA A 139 -1.18 -4.70 -5.00
CA ALA A 139 0.20 -5.14 -5.22
C ALA A 139 1.01 -5.17 -3.90
N CYS A 140 0.82 -4.17 -3.04
CA CYS A 140 1.49 -4.10 -1.74
C CYS A 140 0.97 -5.16 -0.76
N LEU A 141 -0.36 -5.37 -0.70
CA LEU A 141 -0.99 -6.37 0.15
C LEU A 141 -0.48 -7.78 -0.17
N ARG A 142 -0.44 -8.14 -1.46
CA ARG A 142 0.07 -9.44 -1.90
C ARG A 142 1.55 -9.63 -1.59
N GLN A 143 2.37 -8.59 -1.78
CA GLN A 143 3.78 -8.62 -1.37
C GLN A 143 3.93 -8.91 0.13
N VAL A 144 3.14 -8.23 0.97
CA VAL A 144 3.20 -8.39 2.43
C VAL A 144 2.76 -9.81 2.84
N GLN A 145 1.72 -10.35 2.20
CA GLN A 145 1.26 -11.73 2.43
C GLN A 145 2.32 -12.77 2.07
N GLU A 146 2.96 -12.64 0.89
CA GLU A 146 4.05 -13.53 0.47
C GLU A 146 5.30 -13.43 1.38
N SER A 147 5.42 -12.35 2.15
CA SER A 147 6.49 -12.16 3.14
C SER A 147 6.23 -12.87 4.47
N GLY A 148 5.15 -13.66 4.59
CA GLY A 148 4.86 -14.51 5.76
C GLY A 148 4.15 -13.82 6.92
N ALA A 149 3.55 -12.64 6.71
CA ALA A 149 2.73 -11.98 7.72
C ALA A 149 1.58 -12.88 8.18
N GLU A 150 1.33 -12.94 9.51
CA GLU A 150 0.23 -13.72 10.09
C GLU A 150 -1.13 -13.10 9.76
N TRP A 151 -1.16 -11.77 9.69
CA TRP A 151 -2.36 -11.00 9.39
C TRP A 151 -1.97 -9.76 8.60
N VAL A 152 -2.75 -9.45 7.57
CA VAL A 152 -2.54 -8.28 6.71
C VAL A 152 -3.85 -7.52 6.59
N GLY A 153 -3.81 -6.24 6.92
CA GLY A 153 -4.94 -5.31 6.78
C GLY A 153 -4.60 -4.13 5.89
N LEU A 154 -5.61 -3.55 5.25
CA LEU A 154 -5.53 -2.25 4.60
C LEU A 154 -6.24 -1.19 5.44
N ALA A 155 -5.58 -0.09 5.74
CA ALA A 155 -6.14 1.05 6.46
C ALA A 155 -6.06 2.33 5.62
N VAL A 156 -7.21 2.93 5.31
CA VAL A 156 -7.28 4.09 4.41
C VAL A 156 -8.29 5.13 4.90
N PRO A 157 -8.00 6.44 4.75
CA PRO A 157 -8.97 7.47 5.14
C PRO A 157 -10.19 7.49 4.22
N VAL A 158 -10.02 7.21 2.92
CA VAL A 158 -11.11 7.23 1.97
C VAL A 158 -10.88 6.30 0.80
N GLY A 159 -11.94 5.64 0.33
CA GLY A 159 -11.87 4.81 -0.87
C GLY A 159 -13.14 4.86 -1.71
N SER A 160 -13.00 4.54 -2.99
CA SER A 160 -14.17 4.32 -3.84
C SER A 160 -14.89 3.03 -3.41
N PRO A 161 -16.24 2.97 -3.42
CA PRO A 161 -16.96 1.76 -3.02
C PRO A 161 -16.53 0.51 -3.78
N ARG A 162 -16.23 0.68 -5.08
CA ARG A 162 -15.75 -0.41 -5.93
C ARG A 162 -14.38 -0.90 -5.47
N ALA A 163 -13.42 -0.01 -5.24
CA ALA A 163 -12.07 -0.43 -4.87
C ALA A 163 -12.05 -1.07 -3.47
N ILE A 164 -12.84 -0.55 -2.52
CA ILE A 164 -12.96 -1.14 -1.19
C ILE A 164 -13.51 -2.57 -1.28
N ASP A 165 -14.60 -2.81 -2.02
CA ASP A 165 -15.16 -4.16 -2.21
C ASP A 165 -14.16 -5.11 -2.90
N GLU A 166 -13.41 -4.62 -3.89
CA GLU A 166 -12.35 -5.40 -4.54
C GLU A 166 -11.21 -5.75 -3.56
N LEU A 167 -10.78 -4.81 -2.71
CA LEU A 167 -9.69 -4.98 -1.76
C LEU A 167 -10.04 -5.86 -0.56
N GLU A 168 -11.31 -5.91 -0.14
CA GLU A 168 -11.78 -6.84 0.91
C GLU A 168 -11.51 -8.31 0.57
N ARG A 169 -11.24 -8.63 -0.70
CA ARG A 169 -10.89 -9.99 -1.15
C ARG A 169 -9.39 -10.27 -1.15
N GLU A 170 -8.57 -9.24 -0.94
CA GLU A 170 -7.12 -9.28 -1.07
C GLU A 170 -6.40 -9.21 0.28
N THR A 171 -7.12 -9.06 1.39
CA THR A 171 -6.57 -8.80 2.72
C THR A 171 -7.50 -9.36 3.79
N ASP A 172 -7.02 -9.54 5.02
CA ASP A 172 -7.84 -10.02 6.12
C ASP A 172 -8.89 -8.99 6.56
N GLU A 173 -8.56 -7.70 6.49
CA GLU A 173 -9.50 -6.63 6.83
C GLU A 173 -9.21 -5.33 6.07
N VAL A 174 -10.27 -4.64 5.64
CA VAL A 174 -10.19 -3.27 5.12
C VAL A 174 -10.84 -2.31 6.11
N ILE A 175 -10.09 -1.29 6.51
CA ILE A 175 -10.49 -0.26 7.46
C ILE A 175 -10.53 1.07 6.70
N ALA A 176 -11.73 1.49 6.33
CA ALA A 176 -11.96 2.76 5.66
C ALA A 176 -12.71 3.72 6.58
N VAL A 177 -12.17 4.93 6.80
CA VAL A 177 -12.89 5.96 7.59
C VAL A 177 -14.17 6.40 6.85
N GLN A 178 -14.11 6.49 5.52
CA GLN A 178 -15.27 6.82 4.69
C GLN A 178 -15.23 6.12 3.32
N THR A 179 -16.39 5.60 2.88
CA THR A 179 -16.58 4.96 1.57
C THR A 179 -17.74 5.64 0.80
N PRO A 180 -17.52 6.88 0.32
CA PRO A 180 -18.58 7.72 -0.24
C PRO A 180 -19.06 7.24 -1.61
N ALA A 181 -20.38 7.21 -1.81
CA ALA A 181 -21.01 6.73 -3.05
C ALA A 181 -20.69 7.62 -4.27
N ASP A 182 -20.38 8.90 -4.06
CA ASP A 182 -20.04 9.89 -5.09
C ASP A 182 -18.52 10.11 -5.23
N PHE A 183 -17.72 9.11 -4.87
CA PHE A 183 -16.27 9.15 -5.02
C PHE A 183 -15.84 9.45 -6.47
N ARG A 184 -14.94 10.44 -6.64
CA ARG A 184 -14.34 10.81 -7.92
C ARG A 184 -12.82 10.78 -7.88
N ALA A 185 -12.23 11.32 -6.82
CA ALA A 185 -10.79 11.35 -6.61
C ALA A 185 -10.48 11.46 -5.12
N VAL A 186 -9.32 10.98 -4.69
CA VAL A 186 -8.89 11.05 -3.27
C VAL A 186 -8.85 12.50 -2.78
N GLY A 187 -8.20 13.39 -3.53
CA GLY A 187 -8.00 14.78 -3.14
C GLY A 187 -9.27 15.60 -2.88
N GLN A 188 -10.45 15.15 -3.34
CA GLN A 188 -11.70 15.87 -3.06
C GLN A 188 -12.13 15.80 -1.58
N TYR A 189 -11.55 14.88 -0.82
CA TYR A 189 -11.87 14.66 0.59
C TYR A 189 -10.93 15.39 1.55
N TYR A 190 -9.95 16.12 1.02
CA TYR A 190 -8.93 16.85 1.75
C TYR A 190 -9.05 18.35 1.46
N ARG A 191 -9.02 19.20 2.49
CA ARG A 191 -8.92 20.66 2.28
C ARG A 191 -7.56 21.03 1.71
N ASN A 192 -6.51 20.41 2.22
CA ASN A 192 -5.15 20.51 1.72
C ASN A 192 -4.64 19.14 1.27
N PHE A 193 -4.49 18.96 -0.05
CA PHE A 193 -3.96 17.75 -0.67
C PHE A 193 -2.72 18.05 -1.52
N GLY A 194 -1.83 18.90 -0.98
CA GLY A 194 -0.56 19.23 -1.61
C GLY A 194 0.28 17.98 -1.93
N GLN A 195 1.17 18.10 -2.91
CA GLN A 195 2.12 17.02 -3.23
C GLN A 195 3.08 16.83 -2.06
N VAL A 196 3.21 15.60 -1.57
CA VAL A 196 4.26 15.21 -0.59
C VAL A 196 5.55 14.94 -1.35
N THR A 197 6.67 15.53 -0.94
CA THR A 197 7.99 15.27 -1.52
C THR A 197 8.62 13.97 -0.98
N ASP A 198 9.71 13.51 -1.61
CA ASP A 198 10.43 12.36 -1.06
C ASP A 198 11.03 12.73 0.32
N GLU A 199 11.59 13.94 0.47
CA GLU A 199 12.18 14.42 1.72
C GLU A 199 11.14 14.55 2.85
N GLU A 200 9.96 15.10 2.55
CA GLU A 200 8.86 15.18 3.52
C GLU A 200 8.40 13.79 3.96
N ALA A 201 8.27 12.85 3.02
CA ALA A 201 7.87 11.48 3.31
C ALA A 201 8.90 10.73 4.18
N ILE A 202 10.19 10.92 3.92
CA ILE A 202 11.28 10.32 4.70
C ILE A 202 11.27 10.84 6.14
N ALA A 203 10.99 12.12 6.36
CA ALA A 203 10.95 12.71 7.69
C ALA A 203 9.92 12.05 8.63
N TYR A 204 8.89 11.39 8.10
CA TYR A 204 7.92 10.63 8.90
C TYR A 204 8.43 9.27 9.36
N LEU A 205 9.47 8.72 8.72
CA LEU A 205 10.05 7.42 9.08
C LEU A 205 10.93 7.51 10.34
N ASP A 206 11.50 8.67 10.61
CA ASP A 206 12.30 8.90 11.81
C ASP A 206 11.38 9.07 13.05
N ARG A 207 11.60 8.28 14.11
CA ARG A 207 10.83 8.36 15.37
C ARG A 207 11.12 9.63 16.20
N ASP A 208 12.14 10.41 15.83
CA ASP A 208 12.66 11.54 16.61
C ASP A 208 12.31 12.93 16.02
N GLY A 209 11.27 13.01 15.18
CA GLY A 209 10.75 14.27 14.62
C GLY A 209 9.77 15.01 15.53
#